data_AF-A0A6I4R552-F1
#
_entry.id   AF-A0A6I4R552-F1
#
_cell.length_a   1.000
_cell.length_b   1.000
_cell.length_c   1.000
_cell.angle_alpha   90.00
_cell.angle_beta   90.00
_cell.angle_gamma   90.00
#
_symmetry.space_group_name_H-M   'P 1'
#
loop_
_entity.id
_entity.type
_entity.pdbx_description
1 polymer ?
#
loop_
_entity_poly.entity_id
_entity_poly.type
_entity_poly.pdbx_seq_one_letter_code
_entity_poly.pdbx_strand_id
1 'polypeptide(L)'
;MYRIIRNIGSRSPVRFNRQRREVALVFRGEAPVYVPWEEVIACVSASQIVTQYAVMPSFALLLGLRNASSGDVYWVTIPGGNLGLVVSEWEAIRVYMEDGPAALPTPVLSDEEFQEGTVAYFHMCRGVYRQEHWWPRYAFGFLVIQFCSGWTLPCHIAQWVNRRPKAVFPQEVLDWSQPLPTEQHAKPSEALLKESAEIRNAFAKGQNLLDYYKIKFTEEPAEIPVATG
;
A
#
# COMPACT_ATOMS: atom_id res chain seq x y z
N MET A 1 20.96 18.52 -0.64
CA MET A 1 21.57 17.57 0.32
C MET A 1 20.51 16.54 0.68
N TYR A 2 20.46 15.39 0.00
CA TYR A 2 19.40 14.39 0.19
C TYR A 2 19.57 13.68 1.55
N ARG A 3 18.66 13.95 2.49
CA ARG A 3 18.70 13.35 3.83
C ARG A 3 18.14 11.92 3.76
N ILE A 4 19.07 10.97 3.58
CA ILE A 4 19.08 9.55 4.00
C ILE A 4 17.71 8.85 4.07
N ILE A 5 17.54 7.84 3.20
CA ILE A 5 16.53 6.77 3.31
C ILE A 5 16.75 6.02 4.64
N ARG A 6 16.10 6.45 5.72
CA ARG A 6 16.16 5.75 7.02
C ARG A 6 15.34 4.45 6.96
N ASN A 7 15.99 3.32 7.20
CA ASN A 7 15.45 1.96 7.07
C ASN A 7 14.37 1.63 8.14
N ILE A 8 13.55 0.63 7.81
CA ILE A 8 12.19 0.22 8.19
C ILE A 8 11.88 -0.02 9.69
N GLY A 9 12.81 0.20 10.62
CA GLY A 9 12.57 -0.09 12.05
C GLY A 9 11.79 0.96 12.85
N SER A 10 11.70 2.22 12.37
CA SER A 10 11.21 3.36 13.18
C SER A 10 10.03 4.14 12.59
N ARG A 11 9.48 3.70 11.45
CA ARG A 11 8.42 4.42 10.75
C ARG A 11 7.06 3.88 11.16
N SER A 12 6.19 4.77 11.62
CA SER A 12 4.77 4.42 11.75
C SER A 12 4.18 4.24 10.35
N PRO A 13 3.13 3.41 10.18
CA PRO A 13 2.45 3.25 8.90
C PRO A 13 1.98 4.59 8.32
N VAL A 14 2.07 4.74 7.00
CA VAL A 14 1.52 5.90 6.28
C VAL A 14 0.00 5.92 6.43
N ARG A 15 -0.58 7.10 6.65
CA ARG A 15 -2.02 7.29 6.75
C ARG A 15 -2.53 8.11 5.58
N PHE A 16 -3.57 7.61 4.92
CA PHE A 16 -4.24 8.29 3.83
C PHE A 16 -5.61 8.77 4.32
N ASN A 17 -5.88 10.07 4.20
CA ASN A 17 -7.18 10.64 4.52
C ASN A 17 -7.83 11.18 3.24
N ARG A 18 -8.82 10.43 2.73
CA ARG A 18 -9.60 10.81 1.56
C ARG A 18 -10.38 12.10 1.76
N GLN A 19 -10.99 12.27 2.93
CA GLN A 19 -11.89 13.40 3.18
C GLN A 19 -11.14 14.73 3.16
N ARG A 20 -9.90 14.73 3.65
CA ARG A 20 -8.99 15.89 3.59
C ARG A 20 -8.16 15.94 2.30
N ARG A 21 -8.12 14.86 1.51
CA ARG A 21 -7.19 14.65 0.38
C ARG A 21 -5.73 14.91 0.79
N GLU A 22 -5.32 14.33 1.91
CA GLU A 22 -3.98 14.49 2.50
C GLU A 22 -3.40 13.14 2.92
N VAL A 23 -2.08 13.07 2.94
CA VAL A 23 -1.29 11.92 3.42
C VAL A 23 -0.48 12.36 4.62
N ALA A 24 -0.60 11.62 5.72
CA ALA A 24 0.14 11.86 6.95
C ALA A 24 1.25 10.82 7.13
N LEU A 25 2.45 11.31 7.43
CA LEU A 25 3.60 10.50 7.73
C LEU A 25 4.14 10.85 9.11
N VAL A 26 4.36 9.81 9.92
CA VAL A 26 4.74 9.95 11.33
C VAL A 26 6.08 9.28 11.56
N PHE A 27 7.05 10.10 11.96
CA PHE A 27 8.34 9.62 12.45
C PHE A 27 8.33 9.56 13.97
N ARG A 28 8.96 8.54 14.55
CA ARG A 28 9.11 8.45 16.00
C ARG A 28 9.90 9.65 16.54
N GLY A 29 9.24 10.45 17.38
CA GLY A 29 9.85 11.59 18.07
C GLY A 29 9.95 12.89 17.26
N GLU A 30 9.41 12.93 16.04
CA GLU A 30 9.30 14.15 15.23
C GLU A 30 7.81 14.49 15.01
N ALA A 31 7.51 15.75 14.68
CA ALA A 31 6.15 16.18 14.38
C ALA A 31 5.61 15.48 13.11
N PRO A 32 4.30 15.20 13.03
CA PRO A 32 3.71 14.59 11.85
C PRO A 32 3.83 15.52 10.64
N VAL A 33 4.13 14.94 9.48
CA VAL A 33 4.20 15.66 8.21
C VAL A 33 2.93 15.35 7.41
N TYR A 34 2.21 16.40 7.03
CA TYR A 34 1.02 16.33 6.19
C TYR A 34 1.38 16.81 4.78
N VAL A 35 1.00 16.04 3.77
CA VAL A 35 1.25 16.35 2.36
C VAL A 35 -0.07 16.24 1.59
N PRO A 36 -0.43 17.24 0.76
CA PRO A 36 -1.60 17.15 -0.12
C PRO A 36 -1.49 15.94 -1.06
N TRP A 37 -2.58 15.23 -1.28
CA TRP A 37 -2.62 14.03 -2.11
C TRP A 37 -2.12 14.29 -3.55
N GLU A 38 -2.42 15.46 -4.10
CA GLU A 38 -2.04 15.84 -5.47
C GLU A 38 -0.54 16.16 -5.60
N GLU A 39 0.17 16.37 -4.49
CA GLU A 39 1.63 16.56 -4.46
C GLU A 39 2.40 15.26 -4.22
N VAL A 40 1.68 14.14 -3.99
CA VAL A 40 2.30 12.84 -3.76
C VAL A 40 2.89 12.31 -5.05
N ILE A 41 4.19 12.02 -5.02
CA ILE A 41 4.89 11.40 -6.14
C ILE A 41 4.77 9.88 -5.97
N ALA A 42 4.23 9.18 -6.96
CA ALA A 42 4.23 7.73 -6.98
C ALA A 42 5.13 7.21 -8.09
N CYS A 43 5.99 6.26 -7.76
CA CYS A 43 6.88 5.61 -8.70
C CYS A 43 6.87 4.11 -8.49
N VAL A 44 6.83 3.36 -9.58
CA VAL A 44 7.00 1.90 -9.55
C VAL A 44 8.42 1.59 -9.97
N SER A 45 9.16 0.90 -9.10
CA SER A 45 10.53 0.46 -9.37
C SER A 45 10.54 -1.01 -9.73
N ALA A 46 11.24 -1.34 -10.82
CA ALA A 46 11.62 -2.70 -11.19
C ALA A 46 13.14 -2.75 -11.26
N SER A 47 13.76 -3.54 -10.39
CA SER A 47 15.21 -3.66 -10.25
C SER A 47 15.63 -5.11 -10.10
N GLN A 48 16.93 -5.36 -10.09
CA GLN A 48 17.50 -6.69 -9.84
C GLN A 48 18.50 -6.59 -8.69
N ILE A 49 18.34 -7.46 -7.69
CA ILE A 49 19.28 -7.60 -6.59
C ILE A 49 20.26 -8.71 -7.00
N VAL A 50 21.50 -8.31 -7.24
CA VAL A 50 22.60 -9.22 -7.59
C VAL A 50 23.34 -9.60 -6.31
N THR A 51 23.34 -10.88 -5.99
CA THR A 51 24.12 -11.47 -4.89
C THR A 51 25.16 -12.43 -5.45
N GLN A 52 26.11 -12.88 -4.62
CA GLN A 52 27.12 -13.86 -5.03
C GLN A 52 26.54 -15.20 -5.52
N TYR A 53 25.30 -15.52 -5.13
CA TYR A 53 24.67 -16.82 -5.38
C TYR A 53 23.49 -16.75 -6.35
N ALA A 54 22.87 -15.58 -6.53
CA ALA A 54 21.68 -15.43 -7.36
C ALA A 54 21.45 -13.98 -7.81
N VAL A 55 20.79 -13.83 -8.96
CA VAL A 55 20.16 -12.59 -9.42
C VAL A 55 18.67 -12.71 -9.17
N MET A 56 18.13 -11.88 -8.28
CA MET A 56 16.71 -11.91 -7.91
C MET A 56 16.03 -10.62 -8.37
N PRO A 57 14.88 -10.69 -9.06
CA PRO A 57 14.11 -9.49 -9.39
C PRO A 57 13.56 -8.86 -8.10
N SER A 58 13.50 -7.54 -8.06
CA SER A 58 12.98 -6.75 -6.95
C SER A 58 12.05 -5.66 -7.48
N PHE A 59 10.82 -5.66 -6.99
CA PHE A 59 9.80 -4.68 -7.37
C PHE A 59 9.35 -3.92 -6.12
N ALA A 60 9.11 -2.62 -6.25
CA ALA A 60 8.62 -1.82 -5.14
C ALA A 60 7.84 -0.59 -5.60
N LEU A 61 6.79 -0.25 -4.87
CA LEU A 61 6.10 1.03 -4.96
C LEU A 61 6.84 2.04 -4.07
N LEU A 62 7.22 3.16 -4.66
CA LEU A 62 7.89 4.27 -4.01
C LEU A 62 6.92 5.44 -3.96
N LEU A 63 6.58 5.90 -2.76
CA LEU A 63 5.79 7.10 -2.54
C LEU A 63 6.71 8.21 -2.02
N GLY A 64 6.89 9.26 -2.82
CA GLY A 64 7.62 10.47 -2.48
C GLY A 64 6.67 11.52 -1.92
N LEU A 65 6.88 11.87 -0.66
CA LEU A 65 6.10 12.86 0.07
C LEU A 65 6.96 14.11 0.25
N ARG A 66 6.65 15.15 -0.51
CA ARG A 66 7.38 16.42 -0.46
C ARG A 66 6.81 17.28 0.67
N ASN A 67 7.67 17.71 1.58
CA ASN A 67 7.28 18.66 2.61
C ASN A 67 7.34 20.09 2.06
N ALA A 68 6.20 20.78 2.06
CA ALA A 68 6.10 22.17 1.59
C ALA A 68 6.99 23.15 2.39
N SER A 69 7.21 22.92 3.68
CA SER A 69 7.94 23.86 4.55
C SER A 69 9.46 23.68 4.51
N SER A 70 9.96 22.45 4.34
CA SER A 70 11.41 22.17 4.32
C SER A 70 11.96 21.91 2.92
N GLY A 71 11.10 21.58 1.95
CA GLY A 71 11.51 21.14 0.62
C GLY A 71 12.10 19.71 0.58
N ASP A 72 12.16 19.02 1.73
CA ASP A 72 12.63 17.63 1.79
C ASP A 72 11.59 16.67 1.18
N VAL A 73 12.06 15.60 0.55
CA VAL A 73 11.22 14.53 0.02
C VAL A 73 11.44 13.26 0.83
N TYR A 74 10.37 12.76 1.45
CA TYR A 74 10.38 11.50 2.19
C TYR A 74 9.89 10.36 1.31
N TRP A 75 10.74 9.35 1.11
CA TRP A 75 10.39 8.17 0.33
C TRP A 75 9.89 7.04 1.22
N VAL A 76 8.70 6.53 0.92
CA VAL A 76 8.14 5.31 1.49
C VAL A 76 8.23 4.21 0.45
N THR A 77 8.83 3.09 0.82
CA THR A 77 9.01 1.94 -0.08
C THR A 77 8.13 0.80 0.39
N ILE A 78 7.25 0.34 -0.50
CA ILE A 78 6.38 -0.81 -0.29
C ILE A 78 6.88 -1.90 -1.26
N PRO A 79 7.54 -2.96 -0.76
CA PRO A 79 8.05 -4.02 -1.61
C PRO A 79 6.92 -4.92 -2.12
N GLY A 80 7.00 -5.34 -3.37
CA GLY A 80 6.04 -6.28 -3.97
C GLY A 80 6.71 -7.46 -4.65
N GLY A 81 5.99 -8.57 -4.76
CA GLY A 81 6.53 -9.82 -5.33
C GLY A 81 6.68 -9.80 -6.86
N ASN A 82 5.92 -8.96 -7.56
CA ASN A 82 6.00 -8.77 -9.00
C ASN A 82 5.50 -7.38 -9.40
N LEU A 83 5.78 -6.97 -10.64
CA LEU A 83 5.39 -5.66 -11.16
C LEU A 83 3.86 -5.44 -11.12
N GLY A 84 3.07 -6.45 -11.49
CA GLY A 84 1.61 -6.34 -11.52
C GLY A 84 1.00 -6.07 -10.15
N LEU A 85 1.51 -6.71 -9.11
CA LEU A 85 1.08 -6.47 -7.73
C LEU A 85 1.42 -5.05 -7.27
N VAL A 86 2.63 -4.57 -7.58
CA VAL A 86 3.05 -3.22 -7.22
C VAL A 86 2.19 -2.15 -7.91
N VAL A 87 1.88 -2.36 -9.20
CA VAL A 87 0.95 -1.47 -9.94
C VAL A 87 -0.46 -1.57 -9.36
N SER A 88 -0.93 -2.77 -9.00
CA SER A 88 -2.25 -2.94 -8.39
C SER A 88 -2.35 -2.28 -7.01
N GLU A 89 -1.28 -2.27 -6.22
CA GLU A 89 -1.22 -1.59 -4.93
C GLU A 89 -1.38 -0.08 -5.11
N TRP A 90 -0.68 0.50 -6.08
CA TRP A 90 -0.85 1.90 -6.44
C TRP A 90 -2.27 2.20 -6.90
N GLU A 91 -2.81 1.41 -7.82
CA GLU A 91 -4.18 1.60 -8.32
C GLU A 91 -5.22 1.47 -7.21
N ALA A 92 -5.05 0.53 -6.27
CA ALA A 92 -5.93 0.41 -5.11
C ALA A 92 -5.89 1.67 -4.23
N ILE A 93 -4.70 2.21 -3.95
CA ILE A 93 -4.57 3.46 -3.18
C ILE A 93 -5.21 4.63 -3.94
N ARG A 94 -4.96 4.74 -5.25
CA ARG A 94 -5.51 5.80 -6.10
C ARG A 94 -7.04 5.73 -6.16
N VAL A 95 -7.62 4.56 -6.43
CA VAL A 95 -9.07 4.34 -6.47
C VAL A 95 -9.70 4.64 -5.10
N TYR A 96 -9.06 4.20 -4.01
CA TYR A 96 -9.52 4.52 -2.66
C TYR A 96 -9.57 6.03 -2.42
N MET A 97 -8.54 6.78 -2.82
CA MET A 97 -8.47 8.23 -2.61
C MET A 97 -9.43 9.01 -3.51
N GLU A 98 -9.61 8.59 -4.77
CA GLU A 98 -10.48 9.30 -5.72
C GLU A 98 -11.94 8.85 -5.60
N ASP A 99 -12.21 7.60 -5.92
CA ASP A 99 -13.57 7.05 -6.06
C ASP A 99 -14.14 6.53 -4.74
N GLY A 100 -13.27 6.23 -3.77
CA GLY A 100 -13.66 5.80 -2.43
C GLY A 100 -13.66 4.28 -2.23
N PRO A 101 -14.00 3.80 -1.02
CA PRO A 101 -13.89 2.39 -0.66
C PRO A 101 -14.86 1.48 -1.43
N ALA A 102 -15.99 2.01 -1.92
CA ALA A 102 -16.97 1.24 -2.68
C ALA A 102 -16.49 0.88 -4.09
N ALA A 103 -15.52 1.62 -4.64
CA ALA A 103 -14.94 1.36 -5.96
C ALA A 103 -13.82 0.33 -5.93
N LEU A 104 -13.32 -0.03 -4.73
CA LEU A 104 -12.33 -1.08 -4.59
C LEU A 104 -12.97 -2.44 -4.93
N PRO A 105 -12.21 -3.34 -5.57
CA PRO A 105 -12.68 -4.70 -5.79
C PRO A 105 -13.01 -5.33 -4.44
N THR A 106 -14.18 -5.94 -4.35
CA THR A 106 -14.56 -6.70 -3.15
C THR A 106 -13.49 -7.78 -2.92
N PRO A 107 -12.88 -7.84 -1.73
CA PRO A 107 -11.86 -8.84 -1.46
C PRO A 107 -12.47 -10.24 -1.63
N VAL A 108 -11.98 -10.97 -2.62
CA VAL A 108 -12.37 -12.36 -2.91
C VAL A 108 -11.97 -13.29 -1.74
N LEU A 109 -11.02 -12.85 -0.91
CA LEU A 109 -10.53 -13.53 0.29
C LEU A 109 -11.14 -12.95 1.57
N SER A 110 -12.42 -12.60 1.55
CA SER A 110 -13.14 -12.10 2.73
C SER A 110 -13.51 -13.20 3.73
N ASP A 111 -13.36 -14.48 3.37
CA ASP A 111 -13.37 -15.57 4.34
C ASP A 111 -12.03 -15.58 5.10
N GLU A 112 -11.80 -14.56 5.96
CA GLU A 112 -10.75 -14.55 6.99
C GLU A 112 -10.72 -15.87 7.79
N GLU A 113 -11.86 -16.56 7.83
CA GLU A 113 -12.07 -17.88 8.39
C GLU A 113 -11.03 -18.91 7.89
N PHE A 114 -10.70 -18.94 6.60
CA PHE A 114 -9.78 -19.93 6.01
C PHE A 114 -8.38 -19.41 5.72
N GLN A 115 -7.99 -18.27 6.30
CA GLN A 115 -6.60 -17.81 6.20
C GLN A 115 -5.67 -18.63 7.10
N GLU A 116 -4.42 -18.77 6.66
CA GLU A 116 -3.37 -19.42 7.44
C GLU A 116 -3.22 -18.75 8.81
N GLY A 117 -3.25 -19.55 9.87
CA GLY A 117 -3.22 -19.06 11.26
C GLY A 117 -4.60 -18.88 11.91
N THR A 118 -5.70 -19.06 11.18
CA THR A 118 -7.06 -19.12 11.74
C THR A 118 -7.42 -20.54 12.22
N VAL A 119 -8.30 -20.61 13.23
CA VAL A 119 -8.78 -21.88 13.80
C VAL A 119 -9.57 -22.71 12.77
N ALA A 120 -10.35 -22.07 11.90
CA ALA A 120 -11.13 -22.80 10.91
C ALA A 120 -10.25 -23.39 9.80
N TYR A 121 -9.20 -22.67 9.35
CA TYR A 121 -8.14 -23.24 8.51
C TYR A 121 -7.50 -24.48 9.17
N PHE A 122 -7.18 -24.43 10.47
CA PHE A 122 -6.66 -25.59 11.19
C PHE A 122 -7.62 -26.79 11.16
N HIS A 123 -8.92 -26.55 11.38
CA HIS A 123 -9.93 -27.61 11.31
C HIS A 123 -10.12 -28.16 9.89
N MET A 124 -10.01 -27.31 8.86
CA MET A 124 -10.00 -27.73 7.46
C MET A 124 -8.82 -28.66 7.18
N CYS A 125 -7.59 -28.27 7.54
CA CYS A 125 -6.39 -29.09 7.39
C CYS A 125 -6.52 -30.43 8.12
N ARG A 126 -7.08 -30.43 9.34
CA ARG A 126 -7.37 -31.66 10.09
C ARG A 126 -8.33 -32.57 9.32
N GLY A 127 -9.39 -32.01 8.75
CA GLY A 127 -10.39 -32.73 7.95
C GLY A 127 -9.76 -33.40 6.73
N VAL A 128 -8.98 -32.64 5.95
CA VAL A 128 -8.25 -33.15 4.77
C VAL A 128 -7.26 -34.25 5.16
N TYR A 129 -6.41 -34.00 6.17
CA TYR A 129 -5.41 -34.97 6.63
C TYR A 129 -6.05 -36.28 7.13
N ARG A 130 -7.24 -36.20 7.75
CA ARG A 130 -7.97 -37.38 8.21
C ARG A 130 -8.56 -38.20 7.07
N GLN A 131 -8.97 -37.57 5.97
CA GLN A 131 -9.50 -38.25 4.79
C GLN A 131 -8.39 -38.92 3.97
N GLU A 132 -7.22 -38.29 3.90
CA GLU A 132 -6.12 -38.73 3.04
C GLU A 132 -5.22 -39.80 3.69
N HIS A 133 -5.31 -39.99 5.01
CA HIS A 133 -4.44 -40.90 5.74
C HIS A 133 -5.18 -41.94 6.59
N TRP A 134 -4.63 -43.16 6.59
CA TRP A 134 -5.09 -44.24 7.48
C TRP A 134 -4.87 -43.87 8.96
N TRP A 135 -5.70 -44.45 9.84
CA TRP A 135 -5.79 -44.14 11.26
C TRP A 135 -4.45 -44.12 12.02
N PRO A 136 -3.47 -45.04 11.79
CA PRO A 136 -2.23 -45.02 12.56
C PRO A 136 -1.40 -43.79 12.22
N ARG A 137 -1.38 -43.39 10.94
CA ARG A 137 -0.67 -42.19 10.48
C ARG A 137 -1.33 -40.92 10.98
N TYR A 138 -2.66 -40.90 11.07
CA TYR A 138 -3.39 -39.83 11.73
C TYR A 138 -3.04 -39.71 13.23
N ALA A 139 -3.01 -40.84 13.94
CA ALA A 139 -2.73 -40.88 15.37
C ALA A 139 -1.28 -40.48 15.71
N PHE A 140 -0.30 -41.14 15.10
CA PHE A 140 1.12 -40.90 15.40
C PHE A 140 1.72 -39.70 14.67
N GLY A 141 1.16 -39.30 13.52
CA GLY A 141 1.58 -38.11 12.79
C GLY A 141 0.86 -36.87 13.28
N PHE A 142 -0.42 -36.74 12.94
CA PHE A 142 -1.16 -35.50 13.21
C PHE A 142 -1.42 -35.28 14.70
N LEU A 143 -2.01 -36.24 15.43
CA LEU A 143 -2.39 -36.00 16.83
C LEU A 143 -1.20 -35.78 17.75
N VAL A 144 -0.12 -36.57 17.61
CA VAL A 144 1.09 -36.41 18.44
C VAL A 144 1.75 -35.05 18.18
N ILE A 145 1.94 -34.67 16.91
CA ILE A 145 2.56 -33.38 16.57
C ILE A 145 1.70 -32.22 17.08
N GLN A 146 0.37 -32.28 16.87
CA GLN A 146 -0.52 -31.21 17.31
C GLN A 146 -0.67 -31.13 18.83
N PHE A 147 -0.56 -32.25 19.55
CA PHE A 147 -0.51 -32.22 21.01
C PHE A 147 0.76 -31.50 21.50
N CYS A 148 1.92 -31.81 20.93
CA CYS A 148 3.18 -31.16 21.27
C CYS A 148 3.25 -29.68 20.86
N SER A 149 2.54 -29.26 19.80
CA SER A 149 2.51 -27.88 19.33
C SER A 149 1.46 -26.99 20.00
N GLY A 150 0.61 -27.54 20.88
CA GLY A 150 -0.45 -26.79 21.56
C GLY A 150 -1.75 -26.66 20.78
N TRP A 151 -2.00 -27.53 19.80
CA TRP A 151 -3.27 -27.65 19.06
C TRP A 151 -3.70 -26.33 18.39
N THR A 152 -4.83 -25.76 18.78
CA THR A 152 -5.36 -24.48 18.26
C THR A 152 -4.83 -23.27 19.04
N LEU A 153 -4.06 -23.46 20.11
CA LEU A 153 -3.51 -22.38 20.92
C LEU A 153 -2.63 -21.43 20.11
N PRO A 154 -1.73 -21.90 19.21
CA PRO A 154 -0.96 -20.99 18.35
C PRO A 154 -1.84 -20.10 17.47
N CYS A 155 -2.97 -20.61 16.96
CA CYS A 155 -3.92 -19.83 16.17
C CYS A 155 -4.56 -18.71 17.00
N HIS A 156 -4.99 -19.01 18.23
CA HIS A 156 -5.53 -18.00 19.13
C HIS A 156 -4.49 -16.95 19.54
N ILE A 157 -3.24 -17.37 19.79
CA ILE A 157 -2.14 -16.45 20.09
C ILE A 157 -1.86 -15.57 18.86
N ALA A 158 -1.80 -16.14 17.66
CA ALA A 158 -1.57 -15.38 16.43
C ALA A 158 -2.69 -14.34 16.20
N GLN A 159 -3.96 -14.74 16.35
CA GLN A 159 -5.09 -13.82 16.28
C GLN A 159 -5.03 -12.73 17.35
N TRP A 160 -4.67 -13.08 18.58
CA TRP A 160 -4.50 -12.12 19.67
C TRP A 160 -3.38 -11.12 19.40
N VAL A 161 -2.21 -11.59 18.93
CA VAL A 161 -1.09 -10.72 18.52
C VAL A 161 -1.51 -9.82 17.37
N ASN A 162 -2.22 -10.35 16.38
CA ASN A 162 -2.66 -9.58 15.22
C ASN A 162 -3.70 -8.50 15.57
N ARG A 163 -4.56 -8.75 16.56
CA ARG A 163 -5.55 -7.79 17.07
C ARG A 163 -4.94 -6.71 17.96
N ARG A 164 -3.70 -6.85 18.43
CA ARG A 164 -3.05 -5.79 19.20
C ARG A 164 -2.81 -4.56 18.31
N PRO A 165 -2.98 -3.34 18.84
CA PRO A 165 -2.67 -2.12 18.09
C PRO A 165 -1.17 -2.11 17.76
N LYS A 166 -0.84 -2.25 16.47
CA LYS A 166 0.55 -2.41 15.98
C LYS A 166 1.36 -1.11 16.00
N ALA A 167 0.71 0.05 16.08
CA ALA A 167 1.37 1.35 16.15
C ALA A 167 0.61 2.33 17.05
N VAL A 168 1.33 3.03 17.93
CA VAL A 168 0.82 4.17 18.69
C VAL A 168 1.06 5.41 17.83
N PHE A 169 -0.02 6.08 17.41
CA PHE A 169 0.06 7.35 16.70
C PHE A 169 -0.01 8.51 17.70
N PRO A 170 0.68 9.64 17.42
CA PRO A 170 0.48 10.89 18.17
C PRO A 170 -1.00 11.30 18.16
N GLN A 171 -1.46 11.95 19.23
CA GLN A 171 -2.86 12.39 19.35
C GLN A 171 -3.28 13.31 18.19
N GLU A 172 -2.40 14.21 17.76
CA GLU A 172 -2.62 15.10 16.60
C GLU A 172 -3.05 14.34 15.33
N VAL A 173 -2.43 13.18 15.08
CA VAL A 173 -2.71 12.37 13.89
C VAL A 173 -4.02 11.59 14.06
N LEU A 174 -4.34 11.18 15.29
CA LEU A 174 -5.60 10.53 15.60
C LEU A 174 -6.77 11.51 15.41
N ASP A 175 -6.62 12.75 15.87
CA ASP A 175 -7.62 13.81 15.71
C ASP A 175 -7.77 14.21 14.24
N TRP A 176 -6.65 14.32 13.50
CA TRP A 176 -6.69 14.53 12.05
C TRP A 176 -7.39 13.40 11.29
N SER A 177 -7.30 12.16 11.80
CA SER A 177 -7.92 10.97 11.19
C SER A 177 -9.42 10.82 11.49
N GLN A 178 -10.00 11.67 12.34
CA GLN A 178 -11.43 11.59 12.65
C GLN A 178 -12.28 11.94 11.41
N PRO A 179 -13.46 11.30 11.27
CA PRO A 179 -14.32 11.55 10.12
C PRO A 179 -14.85 12.98 10.12
N LEU A 180 -14.67 13.66 8.99
CA LEU A 180 -15.20 14.99 8.72
C LEU A 180 -16.63 14.93 8.16
N PRO A 181 -17.47 15.94 8.47
CA PRO A 181 -18.73 16.15 7.79
C PRO A 181 -18.54 16.29 6.27
N THR A 182 -19.48 15.77 5.48
CA THR A 182 -19.42 15.76 4.00
C THR A 182 -19.21 17.14 3.37
N GLU A 183 -19.70 18.19 4.01
CA GLU A 183 -19.54 19.59 3.56
C GLU A 183 -18.08 20.07 3.62
N GLN A 184 -17.27 19.50 4.51
CA GLN A 184 -15.86 19.85 4.70
C GLN A 184 -14.91 18.95 3.90
N HIS A 185 -15.45 18.06 3.05
CA HIS A 185 -14.61 17.19 2.24
C HIS A 185 -13.90 18.00 1.16
N ALA A 186 -12.58 17.89 1.13
CA ALA A 186 -11.75 18.49 0.09
C ALA A 186 -12.12 17.90 -1.27
N LYS A 187 -12.26 18.77 -2.26
CA LYS A 187 -12.54 18.38 -3.65
C LYS A 187 -11.23 18.31 -4.45
N PRO A 188 -11.17 17.49 -5.51
CA PRO A 188 -10.05 17.49 -6.43
C PRO A 188 -9.84 18.89 -7.04
N SER A 189 -8.60 19.27 -7.32
CA SER A 189 -8.31 20.55 -7.96
C SER A 189 -8.89 20.62 -9.38
N GLU A 190 -9.20 21.82 -9.84
CA GLU A 190 -9.70 22.03 -11.20
C GLU A 190 -8.68 21.62 -12.27
N ALA A 191 -7.39 21.78 -12.00
CA ALA A 191 -6.32 21.33 -12.88
C ALA A 191 -6.36 19.81 -13.06
N LEU A 192 -6.44 19.06 -11.95
CA LEU A 192 -6.54 17.60 -11.96
C LEU A 192 -7.78 17.11 -12.71
N LEU A 193 -8.92 17.77 -12.53
CA LEU A 193 -10.17 17.44 -13.22
C LEU A 193 -10.06 17.66 -14.74
N LYS A 194 -9.43 18.76 -15.17
CA LYS A 194 -9.19 19.06 -16.58
C LYS A 194 -8.29 18.01 -17.22
N GLU A 195 -7.13 17.72 -16.61
CA GLU A 195 -6.21 16.71 -17.13
C GLU A 195 -6.83 15.32 -17.16
N SER A 196 -7.58 14.95 -16.13
CA SER A 196 -8.29 13.67 -16.09
C SER A 196 -9.32 13.55 -17.21
N ALA A 197 -10.04 14.63 -17.51
CA ALA A 197 -11.00 14.67 -18.62
C ALA A 197 -10.31 14.53 -19.98
N GLU A 198 -9.18 15.21 -20.19
CA GLU A 198 -8.37 15.10 -21.40
C GLU A 198 -7.88 13.67 -21.65
N ILE A 199 -7.30 13.03 -20.62
CA ILE A 199 -6.81 11.65 -20.70
C ILE A 199 -7.95 10.67 -21.00
N ARG A 200 -9.09 10.81 -20.31
CA ARG A 200 -10.28 9.98 -20.57
C ARG A 200 -10.79 10.14 -22.00
N ASN A 201 -10.79 11.36 -22.54
CA ASN A 201 -11.16 11.62 -23.92
C ASN A 201 -10.18 11.00 -24.92
N ALA A 202 -8.88 11.02 -24.64
CA ALA A 202 -7.86 10.35 -25.46
C ALA A 202 -8.05 8.82 -25.46
N PHE A 203 -8.32 8.22 -24.30
CA PHE A 203 -8.59 6.80 -24.18
C PHE A 203 -9.87 6.36 -24.87
N ALA A 204 -10.94 7.18 -24.82
CA ALA A 204 -12.16 6.94 -25.56
C ALA A 204 -11.94 6.92 -27.09
N LYS A 205 -10.90 7.60 -27.58
CA LYS A 205 -10.47 7.58 -28.99
C LYS A 205 -9.56 6.39 -29.34
N GLY A 206 -9.26 5.51 -28.38
CA GLY A 206 -8.42 4.33 -28.56
C GLY A 206 -6.91 4.58 -28.43
N GLN A 207 -6.49 5.76 -27.97
CA GLN A 207 -5.07 6.03 -27.69
C GLN A 207 -4.65 5.33 -26.39
N ASN A 208 -3.40 4.88 -26.33
CA ASN A 208 -2.82 4.37 -25.08
C ASN A 208 -2.11 5.51 -24.30
N LEU A 209 -1.81 5.25 -23.02
CA LEU A 209 -1.17 6.22 -22.12
C LEU A 209 0.17 6.76 -22.68
N LEU A 210 1.01 5.87 -23.22
CA LEU A 210 2.34 6.23 -23.71
C LEU A 210 2.27 7.12 -24.95
N ASP A 211 1.33 6.86 -25.83
CA ASP A 211 1.14 7.63 -27.06
C ASP A 211 0.58 9.02 -26.76
N TYR A 212 -0.35 9.13 -25.80
CA TYR A 212 -0.85 10.42 -25.33
C TYR A 212 0.27 11.32 -24.79
N TYR A 213 1.10 10.81 -23.87
CA TYR A 213 2.17 11.61 -23.28
C TYR A 213 3.29 11.93 -24.26
N LYS A 214 3.62 11.03 -25.20
CA LYS A 214 4.58 11.34 -26.28
C LYS A 214 4.13 12.56 -27.09
N ILE A 215 2.85 12.62 -27.46
CA ILE A 215 2.30 13.74 -28.23
C ILE A 215 2.34 15.02 -27.40
N LYS A 216 1.84 14.98 -26.15
CA LYS A 216 1.78 16.15 -25.26
C LYS A 216 3.16 16.78 -25.03
N PHE A 217 4.18 15.99 -24.70
CA PHE A 217 5.55 16.49 -24.50
C PHE A 217 6.28 16.89 -25.79
N THR A 218 5.76 16.51 -26.95
CA THR A 218 6.28 16.97 -28.25
C THR A 218 5.65 18.31 -28.64
N GLU A 219 4.40 18.56 -28.25
CA GLU A 219 3.65 19.79 -28.56
C GLU A 219 3.92 20.96 -27.59
N GLU A 220 4.33 20.70 -26.35
CA GLU A 220 4.83 21.72 -25.42
C GLU A 220 6.36 21.88 -25.52
N PRO A 221 6.90 22.85 -26.30
CA PRO A 221 8.33 23.13 -26.26
C PRO A 221 8.72 23.65 -24.87
N ALA A 222 9.77 23.07 -24.29
CA ALA A 222 10.31 23.42 -22.98
C ALA A 222 10.61 24.92 -22.88
N GLU A 223 9.72 25.69 -22.25
CA GLU A 223 10.06 27.01 -21.72
C GLU A 223 11.01 26.82 -20.53
N ILE A 224 12.29 26.66 -20.85
CA ILE A 224 13.36 26.83 -19.87
C ILE A 224 13.40 28.32 -19.54
N PRO A 225 13.18 28.75 -18.29
CA PRO A 225 13.35 30.16 -17.94
C PRO A 225 14.84 30.49 -18.11
N VAL A 226 15.15 31.24 -19.17
CA VAL A 226 16.46 31.84 -19.40
C VAL A 226 16.68 32.84 -18.27
N ALA A 227 17.50 32.45 -17.29
CA ALA A 227 18.04 33.36 -16.29
C ALA A 227 18.70 34.53 -17.03
N THR A 228 18.08 35.70 -16.96
CA THR A 228 18.56 36.92 -17.58
C THR A 228 19.36 37.69 -16.55
N GLY A 229 20.66 37.89 -16.84
CA GLY A 229 21.49 39.00 -16.35
C GLY A 229 21.96 38.93 -14.91
#